data_AF-A0A2E0USV5-F1
#
_entry.id   AF-A0A2E0USV5-F1
#
_cell.length_a   1.000
_cell.length_b   1.000
_cell.length_c   1.000
_cell.angle_alpha   90.00
_cell.angle_beta   90.00
_cell.angle_gamma   90.00
#
_symmetry.space_group_name_H-M   'P 1'
#
loop_
_entity.id
_entity.type
_entity.pdbx_description
1 polymer ?
#
loop_
_entity_poly.entity_id
_entity_poly.type
_entity_poly.pdbx_seq_one_letter_code
_entity_poly.pdbx_strand_id
1 'polypeptide(L)'
;MKDSPFLIIAVPRILSAYAMLIFAAAWVGFVIALIVNPAWLDMLWKWVQLLPLFLQAVFWIVFLPVMVGLWIWQSALSLPLTILAAAGLVGWTSLAVTSFLKTFFGPDLPSK
;
A
#
# COMPACT_ATOMS: atom_id res chain seq x y z
N MET A 1 -16.62 -21.62 28.97
CA MET A 1 -15.56 -21.63 27.94
C MET A 1 -16.24 -21.45 26.59
N LYS A 2 -16.52 -20.22 26.16
CA LYS A 2 -17.45 -20.01 25.03
C LYS A 2 -17.13 -18.75 24.23
N ASP A 3 -15.87 -18.58 23.81
CA ASP A 3 -15.46 -17.41 22.99
C ASP A 3 -14.54 -17.77 21.79
N SER A 4 -14.23 -19.04 21.58
CA SER A 4 -13.17 -19.47 20.64
C SER A 4 -13.46 -19.29 19.14
N PRO A 5 -14.66 -19.57 18.59
CA PRO A 5 -14.87 -19.50 17.14
C PRO A 5 -14.97 -18.05 16.62
N PHE A 6 -15.49 -17.12 17.43
CA PHE A 6 -15.64 -15.71 17.01
C PHE A 6 -14.30 -15.00 16.91
N LEU A 7 -13.38 -15.18 17.86
CA LEU A 7 -12.06 -14.54 17.80
C LEU A 7 -11.19 -15.08 16.66
N ILE A 8 -11.26 -16.38 16.39
CA ILE A 8 -10.48 -17.00 15.30
C ILE A 8 -10.92 -16.49 13.92
N ILE A 9 -12.20 -16.10 13.77
CA ILE A 9 -12.73 -15.58 12.49
C ILE A 9 -12.67 -14.05 12.43
N ALA A 10 -13.05 -13.37 13.50
CA ALA A 10 -13.16 -11.91 13.53
C ALA A 10 -11.79 -11.24 13.63
N VAL A 11 -10.85 -11.76 14.42
CA VAL A 11 -9.54 -11.11 14.62
C VAL A 11 -8.74 -11.03 13.32
N PRO A 12 -8.57 -12.12 12.53
CA PRO A 12 -7.85 -12.03 11.25
C PRO A 12 -8.55 -11.11 10.26
N ARG A 13 -9.89 -11.10 10.26
CA ARG A 13 -10.69 -10.26 9.36
C ARG A 13 -10.54 -8.78 9.68
N ILE A 14 -10.61 -8.42 10.95
CA ILE A 14 -10.40 -7.04 11.43
C ILE A 14 -8.95 -6.62 11.17
N LEU A 15 -7.98 -7.46 11.51
CA LEU A 15 -6.56 -7.16 11.30
C LEU A 15 -6.25 -6.95 9.80
N SER A 16 -6.83 -7.77 8.93
CA SER A 16 -6.71 -7.63 7.49
C SER A 16 -7.37 -6.35 6.97
N ALA A 17 -8.56 -6.01 7.47
CA ALA A 17 -9.23 -4.77 7.10
C ALA A 17 -8.43 -3.53 7.54
N TYR A 18 -7.87 -3.55 8.75
CA TYR A 18 -6.97 -2.49 9.22
C TYR A 18 -5.70 -2.39 8.38
N ALA A 19 -5.05 -3.52 8.06
CA ALA A 19 -3.88 -3.54 7.20
C ALA A 19 -4.19 -2.94 5.82
N MET A 20 -5.34 -3.27 5.24
CA MET A 20 -5.80 -2.72 3.97
C MET A 20 -6.09 -1.22 4.06
N LEU A 21 -6.72 -0.75 5.14
CA LEU A 21 -6.98 0.67 5.37
C LEU A 21 -5.68 1.48 5.50
N ILE A 22 -4.72 0.97 6.28
CA ILE A 22 -3.41 1.61 6.43
C ILE A 22 -2.67 1.64 5.09
N PHE A 23 -2.72 0.54 4.34
CA PHE A 23 -2.10 0.43 3.03
C PHE A 23 -2.72 1.40 2.00
N ALA A 24 -4.05 1.50 1.98
CA ALA A 24 -4.76 2.46 1.13
C ALA A 24 -4.46 3.91 1.52
N ALA A 25 -4.43 4.23 2.82
CA ALA A 25 -4.07 5.55 3.32
C ALA A 25 -2.62 5.92 2.95
N ALA A 26 -1.68 4.97 3.00
CA ALA A 26 -0.31 5.18 2.56
C ALA A 26 -0.23 5.54 1.07
N TRP A 27 -1.00 4.87 0.22
CA TRP A 27 -1.11 5.22 -1.20
C TRP A 27 -1.73 6.59 -1.44
N VAL A 28 -2.80 6.92 -0.71
CA VAL A 28 -3.42 8.26 -0.79
C VAL A 28 -2.40 9.34 -0.41
N GLY A 29 -1.65 9.14 0.68
CA GLY A 29 -0.57 10.04 1.08
C GLY A 29 0.51 10.18 0.00
N PHE A 30 0.90 9.07 -0.63
CA PHE A 30 1.87 9.07 -1.73
C PHE A 30 1.36 9.87 -2.96
N VAL A 31 0.11 9.66 -3.37
CA VAL A 31 -0.49 10.40 -4.51
C VAL A 31 -0.67 11.88 -4.19
N ILE A 32 -1.10 12.22 -2.97
CA ILE A 32 -1.20 13.62 -2.53
C ILE A 32 0.18 14.28 -2.57
N ALA A 33 1.22 13.61 -2.05
CA ALA A 33 2.59 14.12 -2.10
C ALA A 33 3.06 14.33 -3.55
N LEU A 34 2.76 13.40 -4.46
CA LEU A 34 3.07 13.58 -5.89
C LEU A 34 2.41 14.82 -6.51
N ILE A 35 1.13 15.06 -6.23
CA ILE A 35 0.36 16.14 -6.87
C ILE A 35 0.67 17.50 -6.25
N VAL A 36 0.78 17.57 -4.92
CA VAL A 36 0.92 18.82 -4.18
C VAL A 36 2.37 19.30 -4.18
N ASN A 37 3.31 18.43 -3.78
CA ASN A 37 4.71 18.78 -3.71
C ASN A 37 5.61 17.53 -3.76
N PRO A 38 6.19 17.22 -4.94
CA PRO A 38 7.02 16.03 -5.10
C PRO A 38 8.28 16.03 -4.22
N ALA A 39 8.74 17.20 -3.74
CA ALA A 39 9.87 17.27 -2.81
C ALA A 39 9.60 16.55 -1.48
N TRP A 40 8.33 16.32 -1.13
CA TRP A 40 7.95 15.53 0.04
C TRP A 40 8.34 14.05 -0.13
N LEU A 41 8.33 13.54 -1.36
CA LEU A 41 8.77 12.17 -1.67
C LEU A 41 10.28 12.05 -1.55
N ASP A 42 11.02 13.07 -2.01
CA ASP A 42 12.48 13.10 -1.84
C ASP A 42 12.87 13.19 -0.36
N MET A 43 12.11 13.94 0.43
CA MET A 43 12.28 14.02 1.88
C MET A 43 11.98 12.68 2.55
N LEU A 44 10.84 12.04 2.22
CA LEU A 44 10.48 10.72 2.74
C LEU A 44 11.51 9.66 2.38
N TRP A 45 11.99 9.67 1.14
CA TRP A 45 13.01 8.74 0.68
C TRP A 45 14.33 8.90 1.45
N LYS A 46 14.79 10.15 1.62
CA LYS A 46 15.97 10.44 2.46
C LYS A 46 15.75 10.00 3.90
N TRP A 47 14.55 10.22 4.46
CA TRP A 47 14.22 9.80 5.82
C TRP A 47 14.28 8.28 5.98
N VAL A 48 13.78 7.53 5.00
CA VAL A 48 13.86 6.07 4.99
C VAL A 48 15.30 5.59 4.85
N GLN A 49 16.14 6.29 4.09
CA GLN A 49 17.57 5.98 3.97
C GLN A 49 18.38 6.30 5.24
N LEU A 50 17.87 7.18 6.12
CA LEU A 50 18.48 7.47 7.42
C LEU A 50 18.17 6.39 8.47
N LEU A 51 17.22 5.50 8.21
CA LEU A 51 16.88 4.41 9.12
C LEU A 51 17.99 3.34 9.13
N PRO A 52 18.16 2.62 10.26
CA PRO A 52 18.99 1.43 10.31
C PRO A 52 18.55 0.41 9.26
N LEU A 53 19.51 -0.31 8.65
CA LEU A 53 19.27 -1.32 7.61
C LEU A 53 18.15 -2.31 7.95
N PHE A 54 18.06 -2.71 9.23
CA PHE A 54 16.99 -3.59 9.70
C PHE A 54 15.60 -2.97 9.56
N LEU A 55 15.42 -1.71 9.98
CA LEU A 55 14.14 -1.01 9.84
C LEU A 55 13.83 -0.79 8.37
N GLN A 56 14.82 -0.39 7.57
CA GLN A 56 14.66 -0.20 6.14
C GLN A 56 14.16 -1.49 5.46
N ALA A 57 14.72 -2.66 5.81
CA ALA A 57 14.28 -3.95 5.30
C ALA A 57 12.83 -4.27 5.71
N VAL A 58 12.43 -3.98 6.96
CA VAL A 58 11.04 -4.15 7.40
C VAL A 58 10.09 -3.28 6.59
N PHE A 59 10.43 -2.00 6.35
CA PHE A 59 9.63 -1.11 5.50
C PHE A 59 9.55 -1.61 4.05
N TRP A 60 10.65 -2.14 3.50
CA TRP A 60 10.66 -2.77 2.17
C TRP A 60 9.77 -4.01 2.10
N ILE A 61 9.70 -4.82 3.15
CA ILE A 61 8.86 -6.03 3.16
C ILE A 61 7.39 -5.67 3.34
N VAL A 62 7.08 -4.77 4.28
CA VAL A 62 5.69 -4.40 4.63
C VAL A 62 5.07 -3.48 3.59
N PHE A 63 5.83 -2.50 3.11
CA PHE A 63 5.38 -1.46 2.19
C PHE A 63 6.10 -1.56 0.85
N LEU A 64 6.38 -2.79 0.41
CA LEU A 64 7.11 -3.08 -0.82
C LEU A 64 6.66 -2.24 -2.02
N PRO A 65 5.36 -2.17 -2.37
CA PRO A 65 4.95 -1.41 -3.54
C PRO A 65 5.06 0.12 -3.35
N VAL A 66 4.90 0.65 -2.13
CA VAL A 66 5.12 2.07 -1.84
C VAL A 66 6.61 2.42 -1.92
N MET A 67 7.47 1.54 -1.41
CA MET A 67 8.93 1.66 -1.49
C MET A 67 9.42 1.60 -2.93
N VAL A 68 8.85 0.72 -3.75
CA VAL A 68 9.12 0.69 -5.20
C VAL A 68 8.63 1.98 -5.86
N GLY A 69 7.46 2.50 -5.50
CA GLY A 69 6.97 3.80 -5.99
C GLY A 69 7.93 4.97 -5.68
N LEU A 70 8.43 5.04 -4.45
CA LEU A 70 9.45 6.02 -4.03
C LEU A 70 10.78 5.81 -4.77
N TRP A 71 11.18 4.56 -4.99
CA TRP A 71 12.40 4.23 -5.72
C TRP A 71 12.32 4.60 -7.20
N ILE A 72 11.17 4.37 -7.85
CA ILE A 72 10.90 4.83 -9.21
C ILE A 72 10.94 6.36 -9.26
N TRP A 73 10.37 7.04 -8.26
CA TRP A 73 10.41 8.49 -8.14
C TRP A 73 11.84 9.04 -8.06
N GLN A 74 12.69 8.42 -7.24
CA GLN A 74 14.09 8.82 -7.09
C GLN A 74 14.95 8.43 -8.30
N SER A 75 14.54 7.43 -9.08
CA SER A 75 15.25 7.01 -10.28
C SER A 75 15.21 8.16 -11.29
N ALA A 76 16.36 8.52 -11.87
CA ALA A 76 16.52 9.63 -12.81
C ALA A 76 15.86 9.39 -14.19
N LEU A 77 14.75 8.64 -14.22
CA LEU A 77 13.87 8.48 -15.35
C LEU A 77 13.23 9.83 -15.70
N SER A 78 12.86 10.02 -16.96
CA SER A 78 12.13 11.21 -17.35
C SER A 78 10.82 11.29 -16.56
N LEU A 79 10.53 12.49 -16.03
CA LEU A 79 9.37 12.80 -15.18
C LEU A 79 8.04 12.14 -15.64
N PRO A 80 7.68 12.13 -16.94
CA PRO A 80 6.48 11.43 -17.40
C PRO A 80 6.54 9.90 -17.27
N LEU A 81 7.70 9.26 -17.51
CA LEU A 81 7.87 7.81 -17.33
C LEU A 81 7.76 7.43 -15.86
N THR A 82 8.32 8.24 -14.98
CA THR A 82 8.24 8.07 -13.52
C THR A 82 6.79 8.10 -13.05
N ILE A 83 6.02 9.11 -13.48
CA ILE A 83 4.59 9.22 -13.15
C ILE A 83 3.80 8.05 -13.72
N LEU A 84 4.06 7.65 -14.97
CA LEU A 84 3.35 6.53 -15.60
C LEU A 84 3.64 5.20 -14.90
N ALA A 85 4.89 4.93 -14.56
CA ALA A 85 5.30 3.72 -13.84
C ALA A 85 4.74 3.71 -12.42
N ALA A 86 4.84 4.83 -11.69
CA ALA A 86 4.25 4.96 -10.37
C ALA A 86 2.71 4.78 -10.41
N ALA A 87 2.03 5.46 -11.34
CA ALA A 87 0.58 5.35 -11.52
C ALA A 87 0.14 3.94 -11.92
N GLY A 88 0.89 3.26 -12.79
CA GLY A 88 0.65 1.87 -13.15
C GLY A 88 0.76 0.94 -11.94
N LEU A 89 1.74 1.17 -11.06
CA LEU A 89 1.95 0.38 -9.86
C LEU A 89 0.86 0.64 -8.80
N VAL A 90 0.47 1.90 -8.61
CA VAL A 90 -0.69 2.29 -7.78
C VAL A 90 -1.96 1.63 -8.30
N GLY A 91 -2.22 1.73 -9.61
CA GLY A 91 -3.41 1.21 -10.26
C GLY A 91 -3.50 -0.31 -10.14
N TRP A 92 -2.42 -1.02 -10.46
CA TRP A 92 -2.37 -2.48 -10.38
C TRP A 92 -2.57 -2.99 -8.95
N THR A 93 -1.90 -2.39 -7.97
CA THR A 93 -2.02 -2.80 -6.56
C THR A 93 -3.40 -2.47 -5.98
N SER A 94 -3.97 -1.32 -6.32
CA SER A 94 -5.33 -0.95 -5.90
C SER A 94 -6.38 -1.88 -6.51
N LEU A 95 -6.21 -2.28 -7.77
CA LEU A 95 -7.06 -3.29 -8.42
C LEU A 95 -6.95 -4.65 -7.74
N ALA A 96 -5.74 -5.09 -7.40
CA ALA A 96 -5.54 -6.34 -6.68
C ALA A 96 -6.23 -6.32 -5.30
N VAL A 97 -6.11 -5.22 -4.56
CA VAL A 97 -6.73 -5.06 -3.23
C VAL A 97 -8.25 -5.01 -3.33
N THR A 98 -8.80 -4.25 -4.28
CA THR A 98 -10.26 -4.18 -4.49
C THR A 98 -10.85 -5.50 -4.97
N SER A 99 -10.13 -6.24 -5.82
CA SER A 99 -10.50 -7.61 -6.20
C SER A 99 -10.56 -8.53 -4.97
N PHE A 100 -9.53 -8.48 -4.12
CA PHE A 100 -9.47 -9.28 -2.90
C PHE A 100 -10.59 -8.93 -1.91
N LEU A 101 -10.86 -7.63 -1.72
CA LEU A 101 -11.97 -7.13 -0.91
C LEU A 101 -13.33 -7.62 -1.45
N LYS A 102 -13.50 -7.59 -2.77
CA LYS A 102 -14.73 -8.08 -3.42
C LYS A 102 -14.90 -9.58 -3.23
N THR A 103 -13.82 -10.36 -3.22
CA THR A 103 -13.87 -11.80 -2.93
C THR A 103 -14.15 -12.09 -1.45
N PHE A 104 -13.61 -11.30 -0.52
CA PHE A 104 -13.72 -11.57 0.93
C PHE A 104 -14.93 -10.92 1.64
N PHE A 105 -15.45 -9.83 1.08
CA PHE A 105 -16.53 -9.03 1.65
C PHE A 105 -17.63 -8.72 0.62
N GLY A 106 -17.50 -9.15 -0.62
CA GLY A 106 -18.55 -8.99 -1.61
C GLY A 106 -19.81 -9.75 -1.17
N PRO A 107 -21.01 -9.17 -1.38
CA PRO A 107 -22.24 -9.92 -1.16
C PRO A 107 -22.20 -11.13 -2.08
N ASP A 108 -22.48 -12.32 -1.53
CA ASP A 108 -22.82 -13.50 -2.31
C ASP A 108 -24.02 -13.13 -3.17
N LEU A 109 -23.77 -12.60 -4.37
CA LEU A 109 -24.82 -12.40 -5.35
C LEU A 109 -25.30 -13.79 -5.72
N PRO A 110 -26.56 -14.15 -5.42
CA PRO A 110 -27.07 -15.46 -5.78
C PRO A 110 -26.91 -15.61 -7.30
N SER A 111 -26.22 -16.68 -7.70
CA SER A 111 -26.14 -17.02 -9.11
C SER A 111 -27.52 -17.47 -9.58
N LYS A 112 -28.12 -16.67 -10.46
CA LYS A 112 -29.33 -16.90 -11.24
C LYS A 112 -30.65 -17.00 -10.49
#